data_AF-A0A1N6KMI9-F1
#
_entry.id   AF-A0A1N6KMI9-F1
#
_cell.length_a   1.000
_cell.length_b   1.000
_cell.length_c   1.000
_cell.angle_alpha   90.00
_cell.angle_beta   90.00
_cell.angle_gamma   90.00
#
_symmetry.space_group_name_H-M   'P 1'
#
loop_
_entity.id
_entity.type
_entity.pdbx_description
1 polymer ?
#
loop_
_entity_poly.entity_id
_entity_poly.type
_entity_poly.pdbx_seq_one_letter_code
_entity_poly.pdbx_strand_id
1 'polypeptide(L)' 'MIETKSLADQLPDEIARVTKILGHYVAIGPAGAPGALMIRTSLDLATRALARGDVVAMIQALEDLKGYKS' A
#
# COMPACT_ATOMS: atom_id res chain seq x y z
N MET A 1 -3.81 -10.03 24.42
CA MET A 1 -3.31 -11.12 23.55
C MET A 1 -2.60 -10.47 22.38
N ILE A 2 -1.41 -10.93 22.00
CA ILE A 2 -0.73 -10.45 20.79
C ILE A 2 -1.30 -11.27 19.64
N GLU A 3 -2.05 -10.63 18.75
CA GLU A 3 -2.63 -11.29 17.57
C GLU A 3 -1.56 -11.41 16.49
N THR A 4 -1.22 -12.64 16.09
CA THR A 4 -0.28 -12.89 14.99
C THR A 4 -1.04 -12.82 13.68
N LYS A 5 -0.79 -11.79 12.87
CA LYS A 5 -1.38 -11.63 11.54
C LYS A 5 -0.52 -12.25 10.46
N SER A 6 -1.13 -12.98 9.53
CA SER A 6 -0.43 -13.50 8.35
C SER A 6 -0.14 -12.40 7.33
N LEU A 7 0.71 -12.69 6.34
CA LEU A 7 0.92 -11.79 5.21
C LEU A 7 -0.39 -11.51 4.43
N ALA A 8 -1.26 -12.52 4.32
CA ALA A 8 -2.55 -12.39 3.66
C ALA A 8 -3.53 -11.49 4.43
N ASP A 9 -3.32 -11.29 5.74
CA ASP A 9 -4.10 -10.34 6.55
C ASP A 9 -3.47 -8.94 6.52
N GLN A 10 -2.13 -8.86 6.67
CA GLN A 10 -1.42 -7.59 6.78
C GLN A 10 -1.41 -6.79 5.48
N LEU A 11 -1.24 -7.45 4.32
CA LEU A 11 -1.13 -6.74 3.05
C LEU A 11 -2.44 -6.02 2.66
N PRO A 12 -3.63 -6.63 2.76
CA PRO A 12 -4.90 -5.92 2.55
C PRO A 12 -5.13 -4.76 3.52
N ASP A 13 -4.83 -4.95 4.81
CA ASP A 13 -4.93 -3.88 5.83
C ASP A 13 -4.08 -2.66 5.42
N GLU A 14 -2.87 -2.93 4.93
CA GLU A 14 -1.93 -1.87 4.59
C GLU A 14 -2.23 -1.19 3.24
N ILE A 15 -2.77 -1.93 2.28
CA ILE A 15 -3.38 -1.35 1.06
C ILE A 15 -4.48 -0.36 1.46
N ALA A 16 -5.36 -0.74 2.40
CA ALA A 16 -6.44 0.13 2.86
C ALA A 16 -5.91 1.38 3.60
N ARG A 17 -4.87 1.23 4.44
CA ARG A 17 -4.23 2.37 5.12
C ARG A 17 -3.61 3.35 4.13
N VAL A 18 -2.79 2.86 3.20
CA VAL A 18 -2.09 3.71 2.23
C VAL A 18 -3.06 4.34 1.23
N THR A 19 -4.19 3.70 0.94
CA THR A 19 -5.29 4.33 0.16
C THR A 19 -5.84 5.58 0.84
N LYS A 20 -5.89 5.64 2.18
CA LYS A 20 -6.27 6.86 2.91
C LYS A 20 -5.21 7.95 2.75
N ILE A 21 -3.92 7.59 2.82
CA ILE A 21 -2.80 8.52 2.60
C ILE A 21 -2.86 9.10 1.19
N LEU A 22 -3.14 8.29 0.17
CA LEU A 22 -3.35 8.77 -1.20
C LEU A 22 -4.38 9.89 -1.26
N GLY A 23 -5.47 9.79 -0.49
CA GLY A 23 -6.49 10.82 -0.37
C GLY A 23 -5.93 12.19 0.03
N HIS A 24 -4.95 12.22 0.94
CA HIS A 24 -4.29 13.47 1.34
C HIS A 24 -3.49 14.08 0.19
N TYR A 25 -2.73 13.28 -0.55
CA TYR A 25 -1.96 13.77 -1.71
C TYR A 25 -2.86 14.25 -2.85
N VAL A 26 -4.01 13.58 -3.07
CA VAL A 26 -5.00 14.00 -4.06
C VAL A 26 -5.64 15.33 -3.65
N ALA A 27 -5.93 15.53 -2.35
CA ALA A 27 -6.54 16.76 -1.85
C ALA A 27 -5.63 18.00 -2.00
N ILE A 28 -4.31 17.84 -2.08
CA ILE A 28 -3.35 18.93 -2.37
C ILE A 28 -3.52 19.48 -3.79
N GLY A 29 -4.05 18.71 -4.73
CA GLY A 29 -4.17 19.09 -6.14
C GLY A 29 -2.86 18.93 -6.93
N PRO A 30 -2.56 19.81 -7.92
CA PRO A 30 -1.42 19.62 -8.82
C PRO A 30 -0.06 19.45 -8.12
N ALA A 31 0.15 20.14 -6.99
CA ALA A 31 1.39 20.02 -6.22
C ALA A 31 1.57 18.63 -5.57
N GLY A 32 0.48 17.91 -5.30
CA GLY A 32 0.49 16.56 -4.75
C GLY A 32 0.54 15.45 -5.80
N ALA A 33 0.38 15.79 -7.09
CA ALA A 33 0.27 14.82 -8.17
C ALA A 33 1.48 13.86 -8.30
N PRO A 34 2.74 14.30 -8.14
CA PRO A 34 3.89 13.39 -8.18
C PRO A 34 3.84 12.33 -7.07
N GLY A 35 3.57 12.74 -5.83
CA GLY A 35 3.45 11.80 -4.70
C GLY A 35 2.26 10.85 -4.85
N ALA A 36 1.12 11.37 -5.33
CA ALA A 36 -0.06 10.55 -5.61
C ALA A 36 0.20 9.49 -6.69
N LEU A 37 1.05 9.77 -7.69
CA LEU A 37 1.42 8.81 -8.72
C LEU A 37 2.29 7.67 -8.14
N MET A 38 3.25 8.00 -7.27
CA MET A 38 4.09 7.00 -6.60
C MET A 38 3.24 6.06 -5.74
N ILE A 39 2.36 6.62 -4.90
CA ILE A 39 1.46 5.83 -4.05
C ILE A 39 0.54 4.93 -4.90
N ARG A 40 -0.03 5.45 -6.00
CA ARG A 40 -0.86 4.65 -6.90
C ARG A 40 -0.10 3.48 -7.50
N THR A 41 1.17 3.69 -7.86
CA THR A 41 2.03 2.63 -8.41
C THR A 41 2.26 1.53 -7.37
N SER A 42 2.61 1.90 -6.13
CA SER A 42 2.78 0.95 -5.03
C SER A 42 1.51 0.15 -4.74
N LEU A 43 0.34 0.80 -4.73
CA LEU A 43 -0.95 0.14 -4.51
C LEU A 43 -1.32 -0.84 -5.64
N ASP A 44 -1.05 -0.48 -6.90
CA ASP A 44 -1.28 -1.39 -8.05
C ASP A 44 -0.36 -2.61 -7.98
N LEU A 45 0.92 -2.43 -7.62
CA LEU A 45 1.85 -3.55 -7.43
C LEU A 45 1.39 -4.48 -6.31
N ALA A 46 0.99 -3.91 -5.16
CA ALA A 46 0.50 -4.67 -4.01
C ALA A 46 -0.76 -5.49 -4.33
N THR A 47 -1.73 -4.87 -4.98
CA THR A 47 -2.99 -5.54 -5.37
C THR A 47 -2.77 -6.64 -6.40
N ARG A 48 -1.85 -6.45 -7.36
CA ARG A 48 -1.48 -7.49 -8.32
C ARG A 48 -0.72 -8.65 -7.68
N ALA A 49 0.20 -8.36 -6.76
CA ALA A 49 0.94 -9.39 -6.02
C ALA A 49 -0.02 -10.28 -5.23
N LEU A 50 -0.96 -9.65 -4.50
CA LEU A 50 -2.01 -10.35 -3.76
C LEU A 50 -2.90 -11.21 -4.67
N ALA A 51 -3.37 -10.66 -5.79
CA ALA A 51 -4.24 -11.38 -6.72
C ALA A 51 -3.57 -12.59 -7.37
N ARG A 52 -2.24 -12.53 -7.57
CA ARG A 52 -1.45 -13.64 -8.15
C ARG A 52 -1.01 -14.67 -7.10
N GLY A 53 -1.10 -14.35 -5.81
CA GLY A 53 -0.56 -15.17 -4.73
C GLY A 53 0.98 -15.26 -4.75
N ASP A 54 1.65 -14.27 -5.34
CA ASP A 54 3.11 -14.21 -5.36
C ASP A 54 3.63 -13.74 -4.01
N VAL A 55 4.02 -14.70 -3.16
CA VAL A 55 4.43 -14.44 -1.77
C VAL A 55 5.62 -13.48 -1.68
N VAL A 56 6.59 -13.57 -2.58
CA VAL A 56 7.78 -12.70 -2.54
C VAL A 56 7.39 -11.27 -2.92
N ALA A 57 6.60 -11.11 -3.98
CA ALA A 57 6.09 -9.80 -4.38
C ALA A 57 5.17 -9.20 -3.30
N MET A 58 4.38 -10.03 -2.61
CA MET A 58 3.53 -9.60 -1.50
C MET A 58 4.35 -9.06 -0.32
N ILE A 59 5.47 -9.71 0.05
CA ILE A 59 6.36 -9.23 1.10
C ILE A 59 7.00 -7.88 0.70
N GLN A 60 7.50 -7.79 -0.53
CA GLN A 60 8.11 -6.56 -1.03
C GLN A 60 7.11 -5.40 -1.06
N ALA A 61 5.89 -5.66 -1.53
CA ALA A 61 4.83 -4.68 -1.55
C ALA A 61 4.41 -4.25 -0.14
N LEU A 62 4.34 -5.18 0.82
CA LEU A 62 4.02 -4.85 2.21
C LEU A 62 5.07 -3.90 2.81
N GLU A 63 6.35 -4.17 2.60
CA GLU A 63 7.43 -3.32 3.12
C GLU A 63 7.47 -1.94 2.43
N ASP A 64 7.20 -1.88 1.12
CA ASP A 64 7.04 -0.62 0.40
C ASP A 64 5.87 0.21 0.96
N LEU A 65 4.71 -0.41 1.18
CA LEU A 65 3.53 0.27 1.72
C LEU A 65 3.74 0.80 3.14
N LYS A 66 4.47 0.06 3.99
CA LYS A 66 4.87 0.52 5.34
C LYS A 66 5.75 1.78 5.31
N GLY A 67 6.44 2.04 4.19
CA GLY A 67 7.26 3.23 4.00
C GLY A 67 6.43 4.53 3.97
N TYR A 68 5.16 4.47 3.57
CA TYR A 68 4.29 5.64 3.57
C TYR A 68 3.80 5.97 4.97
N LYS A 69 4.26 7.10 5.50
CA LYS A 69 3.83 7.64 6.80
C LYS A 69 2.77 8.73 6.59
N SER A 70 1.70 8.67 7.40
CA SER A 70 0.68 9.70 7.53
C SER A 70 1.07 10.73 8.56
#